data_AF-A0A420TS21-F1
#
_entry.id   AF-A0A420TS21-F1
#
_cell.length_a   1.000
_cell.length_b   1.000
_cell.length_c   1.000
_cell.angle_alpha   90.00
_cell.angle_beta   90.00
_cell.angle_gamma   90.00
#
_symmetry.space_group_name_H-M   'P 1'
#
loop_
_entity.id
_entity.type
_entity.pdbx_description
1 polymer ?
#
loop_
_entity_poly.entity_id
_entity_poly.type
_entity_poly.pdbx_seq_one_letter_code
_entity_poly.pdbx_strand_id
1 'polypeptide(L)'
;MGILVQTWKLTIHLTSLPSTKWRSPFPNMQATFGKHTRTTINNSTKLINAPRRTAAYDVPRAWKILIKASSPIELVKNKFLKEARVKVIHEMKRADRVVPLFSADKKIAVIRMKSKAQIHALIAERQARQLFSRELQVVMVANEDYARGVVNYSCRVPTCARGRDPPVNIPKILSRAADRADGDTLRERLGPRFAVGHKNASGGMIPQAAFEDFLEAIGVSSDKKPSPSPKKSPKSSTNQE
;
A
#
# COMPACT_ATOMS: atom_id res chain seq x y z
N MET A 1 -23.07 14.55 -10.97
CA MET A 1 -22.56 14.50 -9.58
C MET A 1 -22.26 13.06 -9.09
N GLY A 2 -21.76 12.14 -9.96
CA GLY A 2 -21.54 10.73 -9.59
C GLY A 2 -20.27 10.07 -10.14
N ILE A 3 -19.43 10.82 -10.90
CA ILE A 3 -18.25 10.26 -11.59
C ILE A 3 -17.03 10.14 -10.65
N LEU A 4 -17.07 10.79 -9.48
CA LEU A 4 -15.85 11.09 -8.72
C LEU A 4 -15.65 10.36 -7.40
N VAL A 5 -16.70 9.72 -6.87
CA VAL A 5 -16.58 8.87 -5.67
C VAL A 5 -15.87 7.53 -5.99
N GLN A 6 -15.72 7.18 -7.26
CA GLN A 6 -15.20 5.88 -7.69
C GLN A 6 -13.69 5.67 -7.58
N THR A 7 -12.89 6.70 -7.32
CA THR A 7 -11.42 6.51 -7.16
C THR A 7 -11.04 5.82 -5.84
N TRP A 8 -12.00 5.65 -4.92
CA TRP A 8 -11.75 5.01 -3.61
C TRP A 8 -11.96 3.49 -3.59
N LYS A 9 -12.61 2.89 -4.60
CA LYS A 9 -12.75 1.42 -4.71
C LYS A 9 -11.95 0.79 -5.86
N LEU A 10 -11.28 1.58 -6.71
CA LEU A 10 -10.56 1.08 -7.89
C LEU A 10 -9.03 0.90 -7.71
N THR A 11 -8.53 0.83 -6.48
CA THR A 11 -7.14 0.39 -6.21
C THR A 11 -7.13 -1.05 -5.67
N ILE A 12 -7.77 -1.94 -6.42
CA ILE A 12 -7.63 -3.39 -6.32
C ILE A 12 -7.41 -3.88 -7.75
N HIS A 13 -6.16 -4.21 -8.06
CA HIS A 13 -5.73 -5.05 -9.18
C HIS A 13 -6.16 -4.65 -10.59
N LEU A 14 -5.37 -3.76 -11.22
CA LEU A 14 -5.37 -3.59 -12.68
C LEU A 14 -4.17 -4.30 -13.31
N THR A 15 -4.16 -5.62 -13.20
CA THR A 15 -3.51 -6.51 -14.17
C THR A 15 -4.58 -7.49 -14.60
N SER A 16 -5.07 -7.37 -15.85
CA SER A 16 -6.19 -8.11 -16.43
C SER A 16 -7.54 -7.91 -15.72
N LEU A 17 -8.37 -7.00 -16.23
CA LEU A 17 -9.81 -7.09 -16.01
C LEU A 17 -10.43 -7.72 -17.28
N PRO A 18 -11.13 -8.86 -17.18
CA PRO A 18 -12.08 -9.26 -18.21
C PRO A 18 -13.18 -8.18 -18.31
N SER A 19 -13.95 -8.20 -19.41
CA SER A 19 -15.04 -7.25 -19.73
C SER A 19 -15.67 -6.59 -18.50
N THR A 20 -15.40 -5.29 -18.29
CA THR A 20 -15.90 -4.57 -17.12
C THR A 20 -17.42 -4.51 -17.19
N LYS A 21 -18.11 -5.30 -16.36
CA LYS A 21 -19.58 -5.27 -16.27
C LYS A 21 -20.01 -3.99 -15.54
N TRP A 22 -20.43 -2.97 -16.29
CA TRP A 22 -21.07 -1.77 -15.75
C TRP A 22 -22.39 -2.17 -15.08
N ARG A 23 -22.56 -1.83 -13.81
CA ARG A 23 -23.81 -2.08 -13.07
C ARG A 23 -24.40 -0.73 -12.67
N SER A 24 -25.73 -0.64 -12.68
CA SER A 24 -26.45 0.51 -12.10
C SER A 24 -25.94 0.82 -10.69
N PRO A 25 -25.74 2.10 -10.31
CA PRO A 25 -26.09 3.33 -11.03
C PRO A 25 -24.99 3.85 -11.97
N PHE A 26 -23.98 3.04 -12.29
CA PHE A 26 -22.83 3.52 -13.06
C PHE A 26 -23.10 3.48 -14.57
N PRO A 27 -22.84 4.59 -15.29
CA PRO A 27 -23.09 4.66 -16.71
C PRO A 27 -22.14 3.74 -17.49
N ASN A 28 -22.59 3.29 -18.67
CA ASN A 28 -21.71 2.60 -19.61
C ASN A 28 -20.65 3.59 -20.12
N MET A 29 -19.39 3.31 -19.82
CA MET A 29 -18.26 4.18 -20.17
C MET A 29 -17.63 3.87 -21.53
N GLN A 30 -18.20 2.96 -22.33
CA GLN A 30 -17.60 2.50 -23.60
C GLN A 30 -17.32 3.65 -24.58
N ALA A 31 -18.26 4.59 -24.74
CA ALA A 31 -18.05 5.79 -25.56
C ALA A 31 -16.87 6.66 -25.06
N THR A 32 -16.67 6.74 -23.74
CA THR A 32 -15.54 7.48 -23.16
C THR A 32 -14.21 6.84 -23.52
N PHE A 33 -14.13 5.50 -23.56
CA PHE A 33 -12.92 4.80 -23.98
C PHE A 33 -12.64 4.90 -25.49
N GLY A 34 -13.64 5.21 -26.31
CA GLY A 34 -13.44 5.59 -27.71
C GLY A 34 -12.80 6.97 -27.87
N LYS A 35 -13.12 7.92 -27.00
CA LYS A 35 -12.59 9.30 -27.03
C LYS A 35 -11.24 9.45 -26.32
N HIS A 36 -11.01 8.68 -25.26
CA HIS A 36 -9.82 8.79 -24.43
C HIS A 36 -9.20 7.42 -24.18
N THR A 37 -7.88 7.31 -24.40
CA THR A 37 -7.17 6.07 -24.14
C THR A 37 -7.22 5.71 -22.64
N ARG A 38 -7.28 4.41 -22.34
CA ARG A 38 -7.25 3.89 -20.97
C ARG A 38 -6.03 4.38 -20.19
N THR A 39 -4.89 4.50 -20.87
CA THR A 39 -3.66 5.06 -20.30
C THR A 39 -3.83 6.50 -19.85
N THR A 40 -4.49 7.35 -20.65
CA THR A 40 -4.74 8.76 -20.30
C THR A 40 -5.62 8.86 -19.06
N ILE A 41 -6.70 8.06 -18.99
CA ILE A 41 -7.62 8.03 -17.84
C ILE A 41 -6.90 7.52 -16.57
N ASN A 42 -6.08 6.49 -16.70
CA ASN A 42 -5.30 5.97 -15.57
C ASN A 42 -4.25 6.98 -15.09
N ASN A 43 -3.61 7.69 -16.00
CA ASN A 43 -2.61 8.71 -15.66
C ASN A 43 -3.24 9.95 -15.03
N SER A 44 -4.38 10.43 -15.54
CA SER A 44 -5.11 11.52 -14.90
C SER A 44 -5.55 11.15 -13.48
N THR A 45 -6.01 9.91 -13.27
CA THR A 45 -6.37 9.39 -11.94
C THR A 45 -5.18 9.35 -10.98
N LYS A 46 -3.98 8.98 -11.46
CA LYS A 46 -2.75 9.01 -10.62
C LYS A 46 -2.35 10.45 -10.27
N LEU A 47 -2.49 11.37 -11.22
CA LEU A 47 -2.12 12.78 -11.06
C LEU A 47 -3.07 13.50 -10.11
N ILE A 48 -4.38 13.31 -10.23
CA ILE A 48 -5.37 13.96 -9.36
C ILE A 48 -5.26 13.50 -7.89
N ASN A 49 -4.85 12.25 -7.67
CA ASN A 49 -4.63 11.70 -6.34
C ASN A 49 -3.26 12.05 -5.74
N ALA A 50 -2.34 12.61 -6.53
CA ALA A 50 -1.00 12.89 -6.05
C ALA A 50 -0.96 13.94 -4.93
N PRO A 51 -1.68 15.08 -5.00
CA PRO A 51 -1.65 16.11 -3.95
C PRO A 51 -2.04 15.58 -2.56
N ARG A 52 -3.08 14.75 -2.46
CA ARG A 52 -3.48 14.05 -1.23
C ARG A 52 -2.32 13.25 -0.60
N ARG A 53 -1.44 12.70 -1.43
CA ARG A 53 -0.35 11.82 -1.00
C ARG A 53 0.93 12.59 -0.67
N THR A 54 1.00 13.89 -0.96
CA THR A 54 2.12 14.72 -0.54
C THR A 54 2.01 15.12 0.92
N ALA A 55 3.12 15.57 1.52
CA ALA A 55 3.12 16.14 2.87
C ALA A 55 2.21 17.37 3.00
N ALA A 56 2.02 18.14 1.93
CA ALA A 56 1.18 19.34 1.93
C ALA A 56 -0.32 19.04 1.92
N TYR A 57 -0.73 17.82 1.56
CA TYR A 57 -2.14 17.39 1.53
C TYR A 57 -3.10 18.35 0.78
N ASP A 58 -2.67 18.93 -0.35
CA ASP A 58 -3.46 19.95 -1.06
C ASP A 58 -4.57 19.34 -1.95
N VAL A 59 -5.54 18.71 -1.31
CA VAL A 59 -6.76 18.17 -1.93
C VAL A 59 -7.64 19.27 -2.54
N PRO A 60 -7.86 20.43 -1.88
CA PRO A 60 -8.73 21.47 -2.41
C PRO A 60 -8.27 22.00 -3.78
N ARG A 61 -6.95 22.20 -3.99
CA ARG A 61 -6.44 22.64 -5.29
C ARG A 61 -6.58 21.56 -6.36
N ALA A 62 -6.33 20.30 -6.01
CA ALA A 62 -6.56 19.17 -6.90
C ALA A 62 -8.04 19.13 -7.36
N TRP A 63 -8.96 19.26 -6.41
CA TRP A 63 -10.40 19.31 -6.68
C TRP A 63 -10.79 20.45 -7.62
N LYS A 64 -10.29 21.68 -7.36
CA LYS A 64 -10.51 22.85 -8.23
C LYS A 64 -10.00 22.64 -9.66
N ILE A 65 -8.85 21.97 -9.83
CA ILE A 65 -8.32 21.63 -11.16
C ILE A 65 -9.23 20.63 -11.87
N LEU A 66 -9.74 19.64 -11.13
CA LEU A 66 -10.59 18.60 -11.70
C LEU A 66 -11.92 19.12 -12.22
N ILE A 67 -12.61 19.95 -11.44
CA ILE A 67 -13.92 20.50 -11.84
C ILE A 67 -13.81 21.46 -13.04
N LYS A 68 -12.63 22.05 -13.27
CA LYS A 68 -12.37 22.95 -14.40
C LYS A 68 -11.94 22.21 -15.67
N ALA A 69 -11.39 21.00 -15.53
CA ALA A 69 -10.88 20.25 -16.68
C ALA A 69 -12.04 19.69 -17.50
N SER A 70 -11.99 19.91 -18.81
CA SER A 70 -12.99 19.37 -19.76
C SER A 70 -12.62 18.00 -20.29
N SER A 71 -11.38 17.55 -20.03
CA SER A 71 -10.87 16.27 -20.52
C SER A 71 -9.76 15.69 -19.63
N PRO A 72 -9.55 14.35 -19.63
CA PRO A 72 -8.43 13.73 -18.93
C PRO A 72 -7.06 14.23 -19.37
N ILE A 73 -6.91 14.66 -20.63
CA ILE A 73 -5.62 15.12 -21.15
C ILE A 73 -5.19 16.46 -20.54
N GLU A 74 -6.13 17.35 -20.19
CA GLU A 74 -5.84 18.59 -19.46
C GLU A 74 -5.27 18.30 -18.07
N LEU A 75 -5.82 17.30 -17.37
CA LEU A 75 -5.30 16.83 -16.08
C LEU A 75 -3.89 16.25 -16.24
N VAL A 76 -3.65 15.50 -17.31
CA VAL A 76 -2.33 14.95 -17.63
C VAL A 76 -1.30 16.05 -17.91
N LYS A 77 -1.70 17.16 -18.53
CA LYS A 77 -0.82 18.29 -18.83
C LYS A 77 -0.62 19.25 -17.66
N ASN A 78 -1.48 19.23 -16.64
CA ASN A 78 -1.44 20.17 -15.52
C ASN A 78 -0.10 20.11 -14.73
N LYS A 79 0.61 21.24 -14.68
CA LYS A 79 1.94 21.38 -14.05
C LYS A 79 1.92 21.04 -12.55
N PHE A 80 0.95 21.58 -11.80
CA PHE A 80 0.84 21.34 -10.35
C PHE A 80 0.63 19.85 -10.03
N LEU A 81 -0.24 19.15 -10.76
CA LEU A 81 -0.47 17.73 -10.53
C LEU A 81 0.78 16.88 -10.84
N LYS A 82 1.54 17.25 -11.89
CA LYS A 82 2.82 16.60 -12.22
C LYS A 82 3.85 16.81 -11.11
N GLU A 83 4.01 18.03 -10.61
CA GLU A 83 4.93 18.35 -9.52
C GLU A 83 4.58 17.59 -8.24
N ALA A 84 3.29 17.56 -7.87
CA ALA A 84 2.83 16.75 -6.75
C ALA A 84 3.16 15.26 -6.95
N ARG A 85 3.00 14.74 -8.17
CA ARG A 85 3.33 13.36 -8.50
C ARG A 85 4.82 13.08 -8.41
N VAL A 86 5.68 14.00 -8.84
CA VAL A 86 7.13 13.90 -8.69
C VAL A 86 7.51 13.79 -7.22
N LYS A 87 6.93 14.64 -6.35
CA LYS A 87 7.15 14.57 -4.88
C LYS A 87 6.76 13.20 -4.31
N VAL A 88 5.60 12.66 -4.70
CA VAL A 88 5.16 11.33 -4.28
C VAL A 88 6.13 10.25 -4.76
N ILE A 89 6.59 10.29 -6.01
CA ILE A 89 7.54 9.32 -6.56
C ILE A 89 8.88 9.39 -5.81
N HIS A 90 9.38 10.59 -5.56
CA HIS A 90 10.62 10.81 -4.83
C HIS A 90 10.53 10.17 -3.44
N GLU A 91 9.44 10.44 -2.72
CA GLU A 91 9.24 9.90 -1.38
C GLU A 91 9.05 8.38 -1.38
N MET A 92 8.34 7.84 -2.38
CA MET A 92 8.24 6.39 -2.56
C MET A 92 9.61 5.74 -2.79
N LYS A 93 10.49 6.35 -3.60
CA LYS A 93 11.85 5.84 -3.84
C LYS A 93 12.70 5.84 -2.57
N ARG A 94 12.55 6.87 -1.73
CA ARG A 94 13.23 6.95 -0.43
C ARG A 94 12.75 5.84 0.51
N ALA A 95 11.44 5.64 0.57
CA ALA A 95 10.80 4.62 1.41
C ALA A 95 11.07 3.17 0.98
N ASP A 96 11.33 2.94 -0.32
CA ASP A 96 11.57 1.61 -0.89
C ASP A 96 12.87 0.95 -0.41
N ARG A 97 13.75 1.72 0.24
CA ARG A 97 15.06 1.25 0.74
C ARG A 97 14.98 0.63 2.13
N VAL A 98 13.81 0.60 2.77
CA VAL A 98 13.69 0.05 4.12
C VAL A 98 13.61 -1.47 4.07
N VAL A 99 14.44 -2.11 4.89
CA VAL A 99 14.50 -3.57 5.03
C VAL A 99 13.23 -4.06 5.75
N PRO A 100 12.49 -5.03 5.19
CA PRO A 100 11.37 -5.64 5.88
C PRO A 100 11.83 -6.47 7.09
N LEU A 101 11.12 -6.33 8.19
CA LEU A 101 11.21 -7.20 9.36
C LEU A 101 10.15 -8.30 9.24
N PHE A 102 10.39 -9.48 9.80
CA PHE A 102 9.44 -10.59 9.75
C PHE A 102 9.05 -11.01 11.16
N SER A 103 7.78 -11.36 11.34
CA SER A 103 7.32 -12.02 12.57
C SER A 103 8.09 -13.32 12.82
N ALA A 104 8.11 -13.78 14.07
CA ALA A 104 8.79 -15.03 14.45
C ALA A 104 8.30 -16.24 13.62
N ASP A 105 7.00 -16.29 13.32
CA ASP A 105 6.38 -17.31 12.46
C ASP A 105 6.47 -17.02 10.95
N LYS A 106 7.15 -15.94 10.56
CA LYS A 106 7.38 -15.46 9.18
C LYS A 106 6.12 -15.15 8.37
N LYS A 107 4.93 -15.11 9.01
CA LYS A 107 3.65 -14.85 8.34
C LYS A 107 3.42 -13.37 8.05
N ILE A 108 4.01 -12.48 8.83
CA ILE A 108 3.83 -11.02 8.69
C ILE A 108 5.19 -10.40 8.38
N ALA A 109 5.29 -9.71 7.24
CA ALA A 109 6.38 -8.80 6.95
C ALA A 109 5.96 -7.38 7.35
N VAL A 110 6.76 -6.71 8.17
CA VAL A 110 6.56 -5.33 8.62
C VAL A 110 7.63 -4.44 8.00
N ILE A 111 7.20 -3.38 7.32
CA ILE A 111 8.09 -2.35 6.80
C ILE A 111 7.79 -1.06 7.55
N ARG A 112 8.76 -0.62 8.35
CA ARG A 112 8.68 0.63 9.11
C ARG A 112 9.13 1.78 8.23
N MET A 113 8.45 2.91 8.27
CA MET A 113 8.88 4.10 7.54
C MET A 113 8.50 5.38 8.27
N LYS A 114 9.26 6.44 8.02
CA LYS A 114 8.98 7.78 8.53
C LYS A 114 8.80 8.72 7.36
N SER A 115 7.57 9.16 7.12
CA SER A 115 7.23 10.07 6.04
C SER A 115 6.01 10.93 6.39
N LYS A 116 6.09 12.24 6.14
CA LYS A 116 4.92 13.14 6.20
C LYS A 116 3.92 12.89 5.07
N ALA A 117 4.26 12.07 4.08
CA ALA A 117 3.45 11.79 2.90
C ALA A 117 2.53 10.57 3.12
N GLN A 118 1.32 10.59 2.55
CA GLN A 118 0.37 9.47 2.63
C GLN A 118 0.68 8.37 1.59
N ILE A 119 1.84 7.71 1.75
CA ILE A 119 2.36 6.74 0.77
C ILE A 119 2.41 5.28 1.24
N HIS A 120 2.19 4.98 2.53
CA HIS A 120 2.28 3.62 3.08
C HIS A 120 1.40 2.60 2.32
N ALA A 121 0.20 2.99 1.88
CA ALA A 121 -0.66 2.11 1.09
C ALA A 121 -0.09 1.78 -0.30
N LEU A 122 0.64 2.71 -0.92
CA LEU A 122 1.30 2.47 -2.22
C LEU A 122 2.52 1.56 -2.06
N ILE A 123 3.27 1.75 -0.97
CA ILE A 123 4.40 0.88 -0.64
C ILE A 123 3.88 -0.53 -0.32
N ALA A 124 2.79 -0.68 0.44
CA ALA A 124 2.21 -1.98 0.77
C ALA A 124 1.78 -2.75 -0.49
N GLU A 125 1.14 -2.09 -1.45
CA GLU A 125 0.76 -2.71 -2.72
C GLU A 125 1.97 -3.12 -3.57
N ARG A 126 3.04 -2.32 -3.56
CA ARG A 126 4.28 -2.65 -4.28
C ARG A 126 5.00 -3.83 -3.62
N GLN A 127 5.18 -3.78 -2.31
CA GLN A 127 5.89 -4.78 -1.53
C GLN A 127 5.15 -6.11 -1.51
N ALA A 128 3.81 -6.11 -1.46
CA ALA A 128 3.00 -7.31 -1.66
C ALA A 128 3.17 -7.97 -3.04
N ARG A 129 3.71 -7.28 -4.05
CA ARG A 129 4.04 -7.88 -5.34
C ARG A 129 5.49 -8.36 -5.43
N GLN A 130 6.39 -7.81 -4.62
CA GLN A 130 7.83 -8.05 -4.68
C GLN A 130 8.31 -9.05 -3.64
N LEU A 131 7.79 -8.97 -2.41
CA LEU A 131 8.18 -9.85 -1.33
C LEU A 131 7.63 -11.25 -1.57
N PHE A 132 8.51 -12.22 -1.37
CA PHE A 132 8.20 -13.61 -1.52
C PHE A 132 8.80 -14.38 -0.33
N SER A 133 7.96 -15.19 0.31
CA SER A 133 8.36 -16.23 1.25
C SER A 133 7.23 -17.25 1.31
N ARG A 134 7.57 -18.51 1.62
CA ARG A 134 6.62 -19.62 1.68
C ARG A 134 5.60 -19.40 2.80
N GLU A 135 6.01 -18.86 3.93
CA GLU A 135 5.14 -18.68 5.10
C GLU A 135 4.36 -17.36 5.03
N LEU A 136 4.85 -16.37 4.28
CA LEU A 136 4.32 -15.00 4.25
C LEU A 136 2.85 -14.94 3.84
N GLN A 137 2.04 -14.24 4.63
CA GLN A 137 0.60 -14.05 4.42
C GLN A 137 0.18 -12.59 4.44
N VAL A 138 0.91 -11.72 5.14
CA VAL A 138 0.59 -10.30 5.28
C VAL A 138 1.84 -9.46 5.07
N VAL A 139 1.75 -8.47 4.20
CA VAL A 139 2.71 -7.35 4.14
C VAL A 139 2.06 -6.15 4.81
N MET A 140 2.63 -5.68 5.91
CA MET A 140 2.25 -4.47 6.64
C MET A 140 3.30 -3.38 6.40
N VAL A 141 2.84 -2.19 6.02
CA VAL A 141 3.69 -0.99 5.98
C VAL A 141 3.18 -0.02 7.02
N ALA A 142 4.04 0.38 7.94
CA ALA A 142 3.76 1.27 9.07
C ALA A 142 4.48 2.61 8.86
N ASN A 143 3.71 3.69 8.68
CA ASN A 143 4.23 5.05 8.62
C ASN A 143 4.06 5.76 9.97
N GLU A 144 5.18 5.96 10.65
CA GLU A 144 5.27 6.48 12.02
C GLU A 144 5.31 8.02 12.08
N ASP A 145 5.37 8.71 10.94
CA ASP A 145 5.57 10.16 10.91
C ASP A 145 4.49 10.92 10.11
N TYR A 146 3.50 10.20 9.57
CA TYR A 146 2.38 10.83 8.84
C TYR A 146 1.49 11.69 9.75
N ALA A 147 1.22 11.22 10.97
CA ALA A 147 0.46 11.93 11.98
C ALA A 147 1.13 11.76 13.34
N ARG A 148 1.05 12.80 14.19
CA ARG A 148 1.73 12.81 15.50
C ARG A 148 1.10 11.79 16.44
N GLY A 149 1.93 11.01 17.13
CA GLY A 149 1.52 10.09 18.20
C GLY A 149 0.84 8.79 17.73
N VAL A 150 0.67 8.61 16.41
CA VAL A 150 0.01 7.43 15.85
C VAL A 150 0.75 6.88 14.64
N VAL A 151 0.73 5.56 14.51
CA VAL A 151 1.25 4.84 13.35
C VAL A 151 0.13 4.62 12.36
N ASN A 152 0.29 5.11 11.14
CA ASN A 152 -0.64 4.86 10.05
C ASN A 152 -0.16 3.65 9.25
N TYR A 153 -0.95 2.59 9.20
CA TYR A 153 -0.53 1.34 8.58
C TYR A 153 -1.44 0.90 7.43
N SER A 154 -0.87 0.14 6.50
CA SER A 154 -1.62 -0.57 5.45
C SER A 154 -1.08 -1.97 5.26
N CYS A 155 -2.00 -2.92 5.18
CA CYS A 155 -1.75 -4.33 5.00
C CYS A 155 -2.30 -4.84 3.68
N ARG A 156 -1.57 -5.75 3.02
CA ARG A 156 -1.97 -6.42 1.78
C ARG A 156 -1.58 -7.90 1.83
N VAL A 157 -2.39 -8.74 1.17
CA VAL A 157 -2.02 -10.13 0.90
C VAL A 157 -0.98 -10.15 -0.22
N PRO A 158 0.22 -10.74 0.00
CA PRO A 158 1.25 -10.83 -1.02
C PRO A 158 0.80 -11.75 -2.16
N THR A 159 1.36 -11.55 -3.34
CA THR A 159 1.10 -12.38 -4.53
C THR A 159 1.33 -13.86 -4.25
N CYS A 160 2.39 -14.21 -3.51
CA CYS A 160 2.75 -15.59 -3.15
C CYS A 160 1.75 -16.30 -2.22
N ALA A 161 0.79 -15.57 -1.62
CA ALA A 161 -0.20 -16.13 -0.72
C ALA A 161 -1.62 -16.13 -1.30
N ARG A 162 -1.79 -15.68 -2.55
CA ARG A 162 -3.09 -15.76 -3.23
C ARG A 162 -3.35 -17.20 -3.67
N GLY A 163 -4.62 -17.60 -3.58
CA GLY A 163 -5.05 -18.97 -3.93
C GLY A 163 -4.75 -20.02 -2.86
N ARG A 164 -4.21 -19.63 -1.69
CA ARG A 164 -4.12 -20.55 -0.54
C ARG A 164 -5.50 -21.02 -0.10
N ASP A 165 -5.55 -22.24 0.39
CA ASP A 165 -6.70 -22.84 1.03
C ASP A 165 -6.34 -23.24 2.48
N PRO A 166 -7.00 -22.71 3.51
CA PRO A 166 -8.03 -21.67 3.44
C PRO A 166 -7.50 -20.31 2.95
N PRO A 167 -8.36 -19.46 2.34
CA PRO A 167 -7.95 -18.13 1.89
C PRO A 167 -7.42 -17.26 3.03
N VAL A 168 -6.35 -16.52 2.74
CA VAL A 168 -5.77 -15.54 3.67
C VAL A 168 -6.81 -14.49 4.07
N ASN A 169 -6.87 -14.21 5.38
CA ASN A 169 -7.75 -13.20 5.95
C ASN A 169 -6.94 -12.29 6.88
N ILE A 170 -6.57 -11.10 6.38
CA ILE A 170 -5.73 -10.15 7.12
C ILE A 170 -6.34 -9.79 8.49
N PRO A 171 -7.61 -9.33 8.60
CA PRO A 171 -8.24 -9.08 9.90
C PRO A 171 -8.04 -10.22 10.91
N LYS A 172 -8.34 -11.46 10.51
CA LYS A 172 -8.21 -12.62 11.41
C LYS A 172 -6.77 -12.89 11.82
N ILE A 173 -5.81 -12.74 10.91
CA ILE A 173 -4.38 -12.95 11.20
C ILE A 173 -3.87 -11.90 12.18
N LEU A 174 -4.21 -10.62 11.95
CA LEU A 174 -3.75 -9.53 12.80
C LEU A 174 -4.39 -9.57 14.20
N SER A 175 -5.68 -9.90 14.31
CA SER A 175 -6.32 -10.08 15.62
C SER A 175 -5.66 -11.21 16.40
N ARG A 176 -5.54 -12.41 15.80
CA ARG A 176 -4.88 -13.56 16.45
C ARG A 176 -3.42 -13.29 16.83
N ALA A 177 -2.74 -12.43 16.09
CA ALA A 177 -1.38 -12.02 16.40
C ALA A 177 -1.35 -11.10 17.64
N ALA A 178 -2.31 -10.18 17.76
CA ALA A 178 -2.44 -9.33 18.94
C ALA A 178 -2.90 -10.12 20.18
N ASP A 179 -3.75 -11.14 20.00
CA ASP A 179 -4.28 -11.97 21.10
C ASP A 179 -3.20 -12.89 21.72
N ARG A 180 -2.00 -12.99 21.13
CA ARG A 180 -0.86 -13.74 21.69
C ARG A 180 -0.02 -12.93 22.67
N ALA A 181 -0.25 -11.62 22.78
CA ALA A 181 0.52 -10.78 23.67
C ALA A 181 0.19 -11.13 25.12
N ASP A 182 1.21 -11.20 25.96
CA ASP A 182 1.03 -11.33 27.40
C ASP A 182 0.45 -10.02 27.95
N GLY A 183 -0.84 -10.05 28.26
CA GLY A 183 -1.59 -8.93 28.81
C GLY A 183 -2.93 -8.72 28.11
N ASP A 184 -4.01 -8.82 28.90
CA ASP A 184 -5.41 -8.76 28.45
C ASP A 184 -5.82 -7.46 27.72
N THR A 185 -4.90 -6.50 27.60
CA THR A 185 -5.19 -5.11 27.18
C THR A 185 -4.58 -4.71 25.84
N LEU A 186 -3.71 -5.50 25.20
CA LEU A 186 -3.08 -5.06 23.93
C LEU A 186 -4.13 -4.79 22.85
N ARG A 187 -5.13 -5.67 22.73
CA ARG A 187 -6.21 -5.51 21.74
C ARG A 187 -6.98 -4.21 21.92
N GLU A 188 -7.20 -3.81 23.17
CA GLU A 188 -7.89 -2.57 23.54
C GLU A 188 -7.03 -1.35 23.23
N ARG A 189 -5.73 -1.39 23.57
CA ARG A 189 -4.77 -0.31 23.29
C ARG A 189 -4.53 -0.09 21.80
N LEU A 190 -4.58 -1.17 20.99
CA LEU A 190 -4.58 -1.08 19.52
C LEU A 190 -5.85 -0.42 18.97
N GLY A 191 -6.92 -0.38 19.76
CA GLY A 191 -8.14 0.33 19.46
C GLY A 191 -9.09 -0.38 18.49
N PRO A 192 -10.31 0.16 18.34
CA PRO A 192 -11.39 -0.50 17.60
C PRO A 192 -11.15 -0.52 16.08
N ARG A 193 -10.23 0.30 15.57
CA ARG A 193 -9.90 0.36 14.13
C ARG A 193 -8.75 -0.55 13.72
N PHE A 194 -8.11 -1.22 14.68
CA PHE A 194 -7.08 -2.22 14.37
C PHE A 194 -7.71 -3.47 13.74
N ALA A 195 -7.00 -4.02 12.75
CA ALA A 195 -7.40 -5.20 11.98
C ALA A 195 -8.77 -5.10 11.29
N VAL A 196 -9.30 -3.89 11.06
CA VAL A 196 -10.55 -3.69 10.33
C VAL A 196 -10.27 -3.61 8.82
N GLY A 197 -11.11 -4.24 8.00
CA GLY A 197 -11.01 -4.12 6.54
C GLY A 197 -11.48 -5.36 5.79
N HIS A 198 -11.11 -5.41 4.51
CA HIS A 198 -11.39 -6.55 3.65
C HIS A 198 -10.36 -7.66 3.89
N LYS A 199 -10.74 -8.93 3.62
CA LYS A 199 -9.84 -10.09 3.75
C LYS A 199 -8.47 -9.91 3.07
N ASN A 200 -8.43 -9.14 1.98
CA ASN A 200 -7.23 -8.89 1.18
C ASN A 200 -6.53 -7.54 1.47
N ALA A 201 -7.15 -6.66 2.24
CA ALA A 201 -6.64 -5.32 2.52
C ALA A 201 -7.22 -4.77 3.83
N SER A 202 -6.34 -4.48 4.78
CA SER A 202 -6.68 -3.80 6.04
C SER A 202 -5.75 -2.60 6.22
N GLY A 203 -6.15 -1.64 7.03
CA GLY A 203 -5.34 -0.47 7.34
C GLY A 203 -6.02 0.36 8.41
N GLY A 204 -5.28 1.27 9.01
CA GLY A 204 -5.79 2.06 10.11
C GLY A 204 -4.73 2.96 10.72
N MET A 205 -5.10 3.51 11.87
CA MET A 205 -4.23 4.27 12.75
C MET A 205 -4.26 3.61 14.12
N ILE A 206 -3.10 3.47 14.74
CA ILE A 206 -2.94 2.92 16.09
C ILE A 206 -1.98 3.78 16.89
N PRO A 207 -2.13 3.88 18.23
CA PRO A 207 -1.16 4.57 19.07
C PRO A 207 0.26 4.00 18.88
N GLN A 208 1.27 4.87 18.95
CA GLN A 208 2.65 4.44 18.72
C GLN A 208 3.15 3.41 19.76
N ALA A 209 2.82 3.59 21.03
CA ALA A 209 3.17 2.62 22.08
C ALA A 209 2.56 1.23 21.79
N ALA A 210 1.25 1.20 21.50
CA ALA A 210 0.55 -0.04 21.15
C ALA A 210 1.10 -0.72 19.89
N PHE A 211 1.67 0.04 18.95
CA PHE A 211 2.34 -0.54 17.79
C PHE A 211 3.63 -1.26 18.18
N GLU A 212 4.46 -0.68 19.05
CA GLU A 212 5.68 -1.34 19.51
C GLU A 212 5.34 -2.63 20.30
N ASP A 213 4.34 -2.58 21.18
CA ASP A 213 3.86 -3.78 21.89
C ASP A 213 3.37 -4.86 20.92
N PHE A 214 2.71 -4.45 19.83
CA PHE A 214 2.28 -5.39 18.79
C PHE A 214 3.47 -6.00 18.04
N LEU A 215 4.54 -5.24 17.78
CA LEU A 215 5.76 -5.78 17.16
C LEU A 215 6.43 -6.81 18.06
N GLU A 216 6.50 -6.54 19.36
CA GLU A 216 7.02 -7.46 20.37
C GLU A 216 6.18 -8.75 20.41
N ALA A 217 4.85 -8.63 20.48
CA ALA A 217 3.93 -9.77 20.51
C ALA A 217 4.05 -10.71 19.31
N ILE A 218 4.42 -10.19 18.13
CA ILE A 218 4.66 -11.00 16.92
C ILE A 218 6.13 -11.42 16.74
N GLY A 219 7.00 -11.09 17.69
CA GLY A 219 8.42 -11.42 17.69
C GLY A 219 9.24 -10.67 16.64
N VAL A 220 8.84 -9.44 16.27
CA VAL A 220 9.65 -8.54 15.44
C VAL A 220 10.61 -7.77 16.34
N SER A 221 11.88 -8.19 16.39
CA SER A 221 12.93 -7.43 17.09
C SER A 221 13.57 -6.39 16.17
N SER A 222 13.88 -5.21 16.71
CA SER A 222 14.52 -4.09 16.00
C SER A 222 15.99 -4.33 15.62
N ASP A 223 16.60 -5.41 16.09
CA ASP A 223 18.07 -5.48 16.22
C ASP A 223 18.80 -6.34 15.18
N LYS A 224 18.12 -6.79 14.12
CA LYS A 224 18.86 -7.43 13.01
C LYS A 224 19.32 -6.40 12.00
N LYS A 225 20.59 -5.96 12.14
CA LYS A 225 21.37 -5.40 11.03
C LYS A 225 21.17 -6.28 9.79
N PRO A 226 20.94 -5.70 8.60
CA PRO A 226 20.75 -6.49 7.39
C PRO A 226 21.97 -7.40 7.19
N SER A 227 21.72 -8.70 7.08
CA SER A 227 22.75 -9.65 6.67
C SER A 227 23.26 -9.26 5.29
N PRO A 228 24.59 -9.31 5.04
CA PRO A 228 25.14 -8.98 3.74
C PRO A 228 24.55 -9.94 2.70
N SER A 229 24.08 -9.38 1.59
CA SER A 229 23.54 -10.13 0.47
C SER A 229 24.53 -11.22 0.01
N PRO A 230 24.08 -12.39 -0.46
CA PRO A 230 24.98 -13.42 -0.96
C PRO A 230 25.84 -12.83 -2.08
N LYS A 231 27.16 -12.78 -1.88
CA LYS A 231 28.11 -12.47 -2.95
C LYS A 231 27.86 -13.48 -4.07
N LYS A 232 27.59 -13.00 -5.28
CA LYS A 232 27.63 -13.82 -6.49
C LYS A 232 29.00 -14.50 -6.54
N SER A 233 29.01 -15.82 -6.51
CA SER A 233 30.19 -16.62 -6.82
C SER A 233 30.64 -16.31 -8.25
N PRO A 234 31.95 -16.12 -8.51
CA PRO A 234 32.45 -15.94 -9.86
C PRO A 234 32.17 -17.19 -10.69
N LYS A 235 31.65 -17.01 -11.91
CA LYS A 235 31.53 -18.10 -12.88
C LYS A 235 32.94 -18.55 -13.27
N SER A 236 33.28 -19.80 -13.00
CA SER A 236 34.43 -20.47 -13.59
C SER A 236 34.18 -20.67 -15.09
N SER A 237 34.97 -20.00 -15.92
CA SER A 237 35.10 -20.27 -17.34
C SER A 237 35.95 -21.53 -17.53
N THR A 238 35.30 -22.66 -17.83
CA THR A 238 35.99 -23.84 -18.36
C THR A 238 36.15 -23.63 -19.87
N ASN A 239 37.37 -23.34 -20.31
CA ASN A 239 37.78 -23.55 -21.70
C ASN A 239 37.92 -25.06 -21.92
N GLN A 240 37.29 -25.59 -22.96
CA GLN A 240 37.60 -26.90 -23.51
C GLN A 240 38.62 -26.71 -24.64
N GLU A 241 39.73 -27.44 -24.54
CA GLU A 241 40.52 -27.88 -25.71
C GLU A 241 39.82 -29.08 -26.38
#